data_AF-A0A2P2GVD6-F1
#
_entry.id   AF-A0A2P2GVD6-F1
#
_cell.length_a   1.000
_cell.length_b   1.000
_cell.length_c   1.000
_cell.angle_alpha   90.00
_cell.angle_beta   90.00
_cell.angle_gamma   90.00
#
_symmetry.space_group_name_H-M   'P 1'
#
loop_
_entity.id
_entity.type
_entity.pdbx_description
1 polymer ?
#
loop_
_entity_poly.entity_id
_entity_poly.type
_entity_poly.pdbx_seq_one_letter_code
_entity_poly.pdbx_strand_id
1 'polypeptide(L)'
;MSPEDLLGALVVASGAVLVAAGVRWKGRAVRPPAPRRARRAAWQNYVRALTRSAELAIASARGAAGRGEPAIVTVESVVRLAHERFGYEEVSRAHAAAALRHAYERGRCAADCMTDAYSSIQ
;
A
#
# COMPACT_ATOMS: atom_id res chain seq x y z
N MET A 1 -4.52 -61.25 14.82
CA MET A 1 -4.55 -59.83 15.26
C MET A 1 -5.64 -59.75 16.28
N SER A 2 -5.24 -59.64 17.53
CA SER A 2 -6.13 -59.76 18.68
C SER A 2 -6.94 -58.46 18.86
N PRO A 3 -8.13 -58.50 19.46
CA PRO A 3 -8.96 -57.31 19.66
C PRO A 3 -8.22 -56.21 20.46
N GLU A 4 -7.30 -56.59 21.34
CA GLU A 4 -6.39 -55.70 22.06
C GLU A 4 -5.38 -54.96 21.16
N ASP A 5 -4.87 -55.61 20.11
CA ASP A 5 -3.98 -54.98 19.12
C ASP A 5 -4.72 -53.90 18.31
N LEU A 6 -5.98 -54.19 17.97
CA LEU A 6 -6.87 -53.28 17.25
C LEU A 6 -7.21 -52.05 18.08
N LEU A 7 -7.49 -52.24 19.37
CA LEU A 7 -7.77 -51.14 20.29
C LEU A 7 -6.52 -50.26 20.49
N GLY A 8 -5.35 -50.88 20.69
CA GLY A 8 -4.07 -50.17 20.79
C GLY A 8 -3.75 -49.35 19.54
N ALA A 9 -3.96 -49.92 18.35
CA ALA A 9 -3.74 -49.22 17.09
C ALA A 9 -4.67 -48.00 16.92
N LEU A 10 -5.95 -48.10 17.32
CA LEU A 10 -6.91 -46.99 17.26
C LEU A 10 -6.56 -45.84 18.20
N VAL A 11 -6.06 -46.15 19.40
CA VAL A 11 -5.60 -45.13 20.35
C VAL A 11 -4.37 -44.39 19.81
N VAL A 12 -3.41 -45.11 19.23
CA VAL A 12 -2.22 -44.48 18.64
C VAL A 12 -2.59 -43.64 17.41
N ALA A 13 -3.45 -44.16 16.54
CA ALA A 13 -3.91 -43.44 15.35
C ALA A 13 -4.68 -42.16 15.71
N SER A 14 -5.60 -42.23 16.69
CA SER A 14 -6.35 -41.06 17.13
C SER A 14 -5.43 -40.01 17.79
N GLY A 15 -4.47 -40.42 18.60
CA GLY A 15 -3.44 -39.53 19.15
C GLY A 15 -2.62 -38.84 18.06
N ALA A 16 -2.18 -39.58 17.03
CA ALA A 16 -1.42 -39.02 15.91
C ALA A 16 -2.24 -38.00 15.11
N VAL A 17 -3.52 -38.27 14.85
CA VAL A 17 -4.43 -37.33 14.16
C VAL A 17 -4.61 -36.05 14.99
N LEU A 18 -4.79 -36.17 16.31
CA LEU A 18 -4.93 -35.01 17.19
C LEU A 18 -3.67 -34.16 17.25
N VAL A 19 -2.49 -34.78 17.31
CA VAL A 19 -1.20 -34.06 17.26
C VAL A 19 -1.03 -33.36 15.92
N ALA A 20 -1.30 -34.03 14.80
CA ALA A 20 -1.20 -33.44 13.46
C ALA A 20 -2.20 -32.26 13.29
N ALA A 21 -3.43 -32.41 13.79
CA ALA A 21 -4.42 -31.35 13.82
C ALA A 21 -3.94 -30.17 14.68
N GLY A 22 -3.44 -30.42 15.89
CA GLY A 22 -2.90 -29.40 16.78
C GLY A 22 -1.73 -28.62 16.15
N VAL A 23 -0.79 -29.31 15.51
CA VAL A 23 0.34 -28.69 14.80
C VAL A 23 -0.14 -27.83 13.63
N ARG A 24 -1.11 -28.32 12.85
CA ARG A 24 -1.67 -27.57 11.71
C ARG A 24 -2.43 -26.32 12.17
N TRP A 25 -3.18 -26.41 13.27
CA TRP A 25 -3.90 -25.27 13.84
C TRP A 25 -2.95 -24.25 14.50
N LYS A 26 -1.92 -24.72 15.21
CA LYS A 26 -0.87 -23.87 15.78
C LYS A 26 -0.07 -23.15 14.69
N GLY A 27 0.29 -23.83 13.60
CA GLY A 27 0.93 -23.20 12.44
C GLY A 27 0.07 -22.12 11.78
N ARG A 28 -1.25 -22.26 11.80
CA ARG A 28 -2.21 -21.27 11.29
C ARG A 28 -2.43 -20.10 12.26
N ALA A 29 -2.34 -20.35 13.57
CA ALA A 29 -2.38 -19.32 14.60
C ALA A 29 -1.08 -18.48 14.65
N VAL A 30 0.08 -19.11 14.41
CA VAL A 30 1.41 -18.47 14.40
C VAL A 30 1.70 -17.76 13.07
N ARG A 31 0.99 -18.10 11.98
CA ARG A 31 1.00 -17.34 10.73
C ARG A 31 -0.33 -16.59 10.58
N PRO A 32 -0.59 -15.57 11.42
CA PRO A 32 -1.88 -14.90 11.39
C PRO A 32 -2.13 -14.32 9.99
N PRO A 33 -3.39 -14.15 9.57
CA PRO A 33 -3.75 -13.30 8.43
C PRO A 33 -3.49 -11.82 8.71
N ALA A 34 -3.24 -11.46 9.97
CA ALA A 34 -2.96 -10.11 10.44
C ALA A 34 -1.77 -9.39 9.78
N PRO A 35 -0.59 -9.99 9.53
CA PRO A 35 0.52 -9.30 8.87
C PRO A 35 0.26 -9.10 7.38
N ARG A 36 -0.45 -10.02 6.71
CA ARG A 36 -0.92 -9.82 5.33
C ARG A 36 -1.95 -8.69 5.25
N ARG A 37 -2.91 -8.66 6.18
CA ARG A 37 -3.91 -7.59 6.28
C ARG A 37 -3.27 -6.24 6.66
N ALA A 38 -2.34 -6.23 7.61
CA ALA A 38 -1.59 -5.06 8.02
C ALA A 38 -0.76 -4.51 6.87
N ARG A 39 -0.06 -5.36 6.11
CA ARG A 39 0.69 -4.94 4.91
C ARG A 39 -0.23 -4.37 3.84
N ARG A 40 -1.40 -4.99 3.61
CA ARG A 40 -2.40 -4.47 2.67
C ARG A 40 -2.95 -3.12 3.12
N ALA A 41 -3.26 -2.97 4.41
CA ALA A 41 -3.74 -1.72 4.97
C ALA A 41 -2.67 -0.61 4.90
N ALA A 42 -1.42 -0.93 5.24
CA ALA A 42 -0.28 -0.03 5.10
C ALA A 42 -0.10 0.43 3.65
N TRP A 43 -0.18 -0.50 2.69
CA TRP A 43 -0.12 -0.17 1.26
C TRP A 43 -1.28 0.73 0.81
N GLN A 44 -2.50 0.45 1.26
CA GLN A 44 -3.64 1.31 0.95
C GLN A 44 -3.50 2.71 1.56
N ASN A 45 -2.96 2.81 2.77
CA ASN A 45 -2.70 4.09 3.42
C ASN A 45 -1.60 4.87 2.69
N TYR A 46 -0.55 4.20 2.23
CA TYR A 46 0.50 4.77 1.39
C TYR A 46 -0.07 5.35 0.09
N VAL A 47 -0.86 4.56 -0.67
CA VAL A 47 -1.48 5.02 -1.92
C VAL A 47 -2.42 6.21 -1.68
N ARG A 48 -3.22 6.17 -0.61
CA ARG A 48 -4.11 7.29 -0.24
C ARG A 48 -3.31 8.54 0.11
N ALA A 49 -2.22 8.41 0.85
CA ALA A 49 -1.36 9.53 1.21
C ALA A 49 -0.76 10.17 -0.04
N LEU A 50 -0.20 9.39 -0.97
CA LEU A 50 0.33 9.91 -2.23
C LEU A 50 -0.73 10.63 -3.07
N THR A 51 -1.94 10.07 -3.12
CA THR A 51 -3.06 10.71 -3.84
C THR A 51 -3.38 12.08 -3.22
N ARG A 52 -3.47 12.16 -1.88
CA ARG A 52 -3.71 13.43 -1.19
C ARG A 52 -2.54 14.41 -1.35
N SER A 53 -1.30 13.93 -1.29
CA SER A 53 -0.12 14.77 -1.53
C SER A 53 -0.15 15.37 -2.94
N ALA A 54 -0.56 14.61 -3.95
CA ALA A 54 -0.70 15.11 -5.31
C ALA A 54 -1.82 16.17 -5.44
N GLU A 55 -2.98 15.94 -4.82
CA GLU A 55 -4.08 16.92 -4.79
C GLU A 55 -3.67 18.21 -4.07
N LEU A 56 -2.96 18.09 -2.94
CA LEU A 56 -2.40 19.23 -2.21
C LEU A 56 -1.34 19.97 -3.02
N ALA A 57 -0.47 19.25 -3.74
CA ALA A 57 0.53 19.86 -4.61
C ALA A 57 -0.15 20.73 -5.68
N ILE A 58 -1.16 20.18 -6.36
CA ILE A 58 -1.95 20.91 -7.36
C ILE A 58 -2.62 22.14 -6.75
N ALA A 59 -3.28 21.99 -5.60
CA ALA A 59 -3.96 23.11 -4.94
C ALA A 59 -2.98 24.20 -4.52
N SER A 60 -1.82 23.82 -3.97
CA SER A 60 -0.77 24.76 -3.56
C SER A 60 -0.18 25.51 -4.75
N ALA A 61 0.09 24.82 -5.86
CA ALA A 61 0.62 25.44 -7.07
C ALA A 61 -0.38 26.43 -7.69
N ARG A 62 -1.66 26.06 -7.74
CA ARG A 62 -2.73 26.98 -8.20
C ARG A 62 -2.85 28.21 -7.31
N GLY A 63 -2.75 28.04 -6.00
CA GLY A 63 -2.78 29.17 -5.05
C GLY A 63 -1.56 30.08 -5.15
N ALA A 64 -0.40 29.54 -5.54
CA ALA A 64 0.83 30.29 -5.73
C ALA A 64 0.97 30.92 -7.12
N ALA A 65 0.23 30.43 -8.12
CA ALA A 65 0.31 30.92 -9.50
C ALA A 65 -0.22 32.37 -9.61
N GLY A 66 0.54 33.20 -10.34
CA GLY A 66 0.10 34.54 -10.71
C GLY A 66 -1.11 34.51 -11.65
N ARG A 67 -1.84 35.64 -11.75
CA ARG A 67 -2.95 35.76 -12.70
C ARG A 67 -2.44 35.56 -14.13
N GLY A 68 -2.91 34.50 -14.79
CA GLY A 68 -2.57 34.16 -16.18
C GLY A 68 -1.30 33.31 -16.33
N GLU A 69 -0.63 32.95 -15.24
CA GLU A 69 0.51 32.04 -15.27
C GLU A 69 0.06 30.59 -15.04
N PRO A 70 0.64 29.61 -15.75
CA PRO A 70 0.34 28.20 -15.51
C PRO A 70 0.89 27.75 -14.15
N ALA A 71 0.09 26.98 -13.41
CA ALA A 71 0.53 26.40 -12.15
C ALA A 71 1.53 25.26 -12.39
N ILE A 72 2.78 25.41 -11.92
CA ILE A 72 3.81 24.39 -12.06
C ILE A 72 3.72 23.38 -10.91
N VAL A 73 3.44 22.12 -11.22
CA VAL A 73 3.31 21.03 -10.24
C VAL A 73 4.33 19.94 -10.52
N THR A 74 5.26 19.72 -9.61
CA THR A 74 6.37 18.77 -9.81
C THR A 74 6.17 17.47 -9.02
N VAL A 75 6.75 16.36 -9.49
CA VAL A 75 6.81 15.10 -8.74
C VAL A 75 7.51 15.30 -7.40
N GLU A 76 8.54 16.15 -7.37
CA GLU A 76 9.27 16.51 -6.15
C GLU A 76 8.36 17.17 -5.12
N SER A 77 7.44 18.05 -5.55
CA SER A 77 6.47 18.66 -4.63
C SER A 77 5.55 17.64 -3.96
N VAL A 78 5.21 16.56 -4.66
CA VAL A 78 4.42 15.44 -4.13
C VAL A 78 5.21 14.61 -3.14
N VAL A 79 6.49 14.32 -3.45
CA VAL A 79 7.41 13.61 -2.55
C VAL A 79 7.59 14.41 -1.26
N ARG A 80 7.90 15.70 -1.38
CA ARG A 80 8.05 16.62 -0.24
C ARG A 80 6.78 16.65 0.62
N LEU A 81 5.60 16.78 0.02
CA LEU A 81 4.34 16.79 0.77
C LEU A 81 4.04 15.44 1.43
N ALA A 82 4.41 14.32 0.80
CA ALA A 82 4.28 13.00 1.41
C ALA A 82 5.18 12.84 2.65
N HIS A 83 6.39 13.40 2.61
CA HIS A 83 7.27 13.47 3.78
C HIS A 83 6.70 14.41 4.86
N GLU A 84 6.48 15.69 4.53
CA GLU A 84 6.08 16.73 5.49
C GLU A 84 4.71 16.51 6.13
N ARG A 85 3.72 16.02 5.37
CA ARG A 85 2.31 15.91 5.84
C ARG A 85 1.93 14.51 6.30
N PHE A 86 2.64 13.48 5.83
CA PHE A 86 2.26 12.09 6.07
C PHE A 86 3.39 11.22 6.64
N GLY A 87 4.60 11.78 6.81
CA GLY A 87 5.72 11.09 7.47
C GLY A 87 6.35 9.97 6.63
N TYR A 88 6.19 9.99 5.30
CA TYR A 88 6.87 9.03 4.43
C TYR A 88 8.27 9.54 4.08
N GLU A 89 9.28 8.97 4.73
CA GLU A 89 10.70 9.27 4.49
C GLU A 89 11.16 8.89 3.07
N GLU A 90 10.71 7.72 2.59
CA GLU A 90 11.07 7.23 1.27
C GLU A 90 9.81 7.07 0.42
N VAL A 91 9.76 7.82 -0.69
CA VAL A 91 8.72 7.69 -1.70
C VAL A 91 9.38 7.43 -3.04
N SER A 92 9.01 6.32 -3.66
CA SER A 92 9.40 6.06 -5.04
C SER A 92 8.90 7.18 -5.94
N ARG A 93 9.82 7.80 -6.70
CA ARG A 93 9.51 8.82 -7.70
C ARG A 93 8.48 8.33 -8.72
N ALA A 94 8.52 7.05 -9.08
CA ALA A 94 7.55 6.43 -9.97
C ALA A 94 6.13 6.38 -9.37
N HIS A 95 6.00 6.09 -8.07
CA HIS A 95 4.70 6.12 -7.38
C HIS A 95 4.17 7.55 -7.23
N ALA A 96 5.04 8.51 -6.90
CA ALA A 96 4.67 9.92 -6.83
C ALA A 96 4.23 10.43 -8.21
N ALA A 97 4.96 10.10 -9.28
CA ALA A 97 4.60 10.44 -10.66
C ALA A 97 3.28 9.79 -11.10
N ALA A 98 3.02 8.54 -10.72
CA ALA A 98 1.74 7.89 -11.01
C ALA A 98 0.57 8.56 -10.29
N ALA A 99 0.73 8.90 -9.00
CA ALA A 99 -0.27 9.61 -8.23
C ALA A 99 -0.54 11.01 -8.81
N LEU A 100 0.53 11.73 -9.19
CA LEU A 100 0.43 13.05 -9.80
C LEU A 100 -0.28 13.02 -11.15
N ARG A 101 0.07 12.08 -12.04
CA ARG A 101 -0.63 11.88 -13.32
C ARG A 101 -2.13 11.67 -13.11
N HIS A 102 -2.48 10.76 -12.21
CA HIS A 102 -3.87 10.46 -11.93
C HIS A 102 -4.66 11.66 -11.37
N ALA A 103 -4.05 12.43 -10.46
CA ALA A 103 -4.68 13.64 -9.93
C ALA A 103 -4.80 14.75 -10.99
N TYR A 104 -3.78 14.90 -11.83
CA TYR A 104 -3.74 15.86 -12.93
C TYR A 104 -4.87 15.62 -13.95
N GLU A 105 -5.04 14.37 -14.38
CA GLU A 105 -6.11 13.94 -15.28
C GLU A 105 -7.49 14.15 -14.63
N ARG A 106 -7.68 13.67 -13.39
CA ARG A 106 -8.96 13.76 -12.69
C ARG A 106 -9.38 15.21 -12.42
N GLY A 107 -8.42 16.07 -12.09
CA GLY A 107 -8.64 17.49 -11.80
C GLY A 107 -8.73 18.38 -13.03
N ARG A 108 -8.62 17.81 -14.25
CA ARG A 108 -8.52 18.55 -15.52
C ARG A 108 -7.48 19.68 -15.49
N CYS A 109 -6.37 19.46 -14.77
CA CYS A 109 -5.29 20.46 -14.60
C CYS A 109 -4.57 20.76 -15.91
N ALA A 110 -4.81 19.99 -16.98
CA ALA A 110 -4.23 20.25 -18.31
C ALA A 110 -4.59 21.62 -18.89
N ALA A 111 -5.67 22.25 -18.42
CA ALA A 111 -6.08 23.57 -18.87
C ALA A 111 -5.23 24.71 -18.27
N ASP A 112 -4.69 24.51 -17.07
CA ASP A 112 -4.13 25.59 -16.23
C ASP A 112 -2.81 25.22 -15.51
N CYS A 113 -2.29 24.00 -15.69
CA CYS A 113 -1.15 23.47 -14.95
C CYS A 113 -0.12 22.79 -15.88
N MET A 114 1.16 22.90 -15.52
CA MET A 114 2.27 22.14 -16.13
C MET A 114 2.85 21.14 -15.13
N THR A 115 3.34 19.99 -15.62
CA THR A 115 3.90 18.94 -14.75
C THR A 115 5.05 18.16 -15.39
N ASP A 116 6.03 17.75 -14.58
CA ASP A 116 7.15 16.86 -14.94
C ASP A 116 6.81 15.36 -14.74
N ALA A 117 5.57 15.04 -14.36
CA ALA A 117 5.17 13.66 -14.08
C ALA A 117 5.31 12.73 -15.31
N TYR A 118 5.26 13.28 -16.52
CA TYR A 118 5.39 12.54 -17.78
C TYR A 118 6.83 12.46 -18.31
N SER A 119 7.75 13.34 -17.85
CA SER A 119 9.16 13.31 -18.25
C SER A 119 10.01 12.35 -17.38
N SER A 120 9.41 11.75 -16.35
CA SER A 120 10.09 10.87 -15.38
C SER A 120 10.29 9.41 -15.83
N ILE A 121 10.05 9.09 -17.11
CA ILE A 121 10.37 7.78 -17.71
C ILE A 121 11.79 7.86 -18.29
N GLN A 122 12.81 7.90 -17.44
CA GLN A 122 14.20 7.65 -17.85
C GLN A 122 15.03 7.10 -16.71
#